data_AF-A0A0D0GJJ2-F1
#
_entry.id   AF-A0A0D0GJJ2-F1
#
_cell.length_a   1.000
_cell.length_b   1.000
_cell.length_c   1.000
_cell.angle_alpha   90.00
_cell.angle_beta   90.00
_cell.angle_gamma   90.00
#
_symmetry.space_group_name_H-M   'P 1'
#
loop_
_entity.id
_entity.type
_entity.pdbx_description
1 polymer ?
#
loop_
_entity_poly.entity_id
_entity_poly.type
_entity_poly.pdbx_seq_one_letter_code
_entity_poly.pdbx_strand_id
1 'polypeptide(L)'
;MTSFLAYAKTKNRVLKHVDGIIMYPFEETPVPQYVYFMPKKLTEEDRLGRFFEQQFLYLPDIFYVLYFNPIRWILPDLGALIHSLDCRAVGYGKDCKLFQLSYGRITFDITSITQEQEEQTVFRVPLYIGDTNFFINVVELPGTMGTPKLFEKVDFNW
;
A
#
# COMPACT_ATOMS: atom_id res chain seq x y z
N MET A 1 1.26 9.35 25.60
CA MET A 1 0.60 9.40 24.28
C MET A 1 -0.47 8.34 24.24
N THR A 2 -1.72 8.70 23.95
CA THR A 2 -2.79 7.73 23.74
C THR A 2 -2.65 7.17 22.33
N SER A 3 -2.46 5.86 22.18
CA SER A 3 -2.37 5.24 20.85
C SER A 3 -3.64 5.51 20.04
N PHE A 4 -3.53 5.66 18.71
CA PHE A 4 -4.70 5.88 17.85
C PHE A 4 -5.78 4.81 18.06
N LEU A 5 -5.38 3.56 18.31
CA LEU A 5 -6.32 2.46 18.59
C LEU A 5 -7.12 2.70 19.88
N ALA A 6 -6.50 3.24 20.94
CA ALA A 6 -7.20 3.62 22.15
C ALA A 6 -8.15 4.80 21.90
N TYR A 7 -7.72 5.82 21.14
CA TYR A 7 -8.60 6.91 20.71
C TYR A 7 -9.81 6.39 19.90
N ALA A 8 -9.56 5.56 18.89
CA ALA A 8 -10.57 4.96 18.02
C ALA A 8 -11.62 4.18 18.83
N LYS A 9 -11.16 3.38 19.80
CA LYS A 9 -12.05 2.66 20.74
C LYS A 9 -12.92 3.62 21.54
N THR A 10 -12.35 4.67 22.12
CA THR A 10 -13.14 5.66 22.89
C THR A 10 -14.13 6.49 22.06
N LYS A 11 -13.93 6.54 20.74
CA LYS A 11 -14.79 7.27 19.80
C LYS A 11 -15.70 6.36 18.97
N ASN A 12 -15.81 5.08 19.33
CA ASN A 12 -16.60 4.07 18.60
C ASN A 12 -16.31 4.04 17.10
N ARG A 13 -15.03 4.20 16.71
CA ARG A 13 -14.61 4.11 15.31
C ARG A 13 -14.61 2.65 14.87
N VAL A 14 -15.03 2.41 13.63
CA VAL A 14 -14.98 1.10 12.99
C VAL A 14 -13.71 1.04 12.13
N LEU A 15 -12.78 0.15 12.50
CA LEU A 15 -11.51 -0.01 11.81
C LEU A 15 -11.51 -1.30 10.97
N LYS A 16 -10.92 -1.23 9.78
CA LYS A 16 -10.71 -2.38 8.89
C LYS A 16 -9.23 -2.50 8.56
N HIS A 17 -8.67 -3.68 8.84
CA HIS A 17 -7.30 -4.01 8.48
C HIS A 17 -7.27 -4.68 7.10
N VAL A 18 -6.42 -4.20 6.21
CA VAL A 18 -6.27 -4.75 4.87
C VAL A 18 -4.79 -4.95 4.59
N ASP A 19 -4.43 -6.20 4.31
CA ASP A 19 -3.09 -6.56 3.90
C ASP A 19 -2.94 -6.41 2.39
N GLY A 20 -1.73 -6.12 1.94
CA GLY A 20 -1.49 -5.96 0.52
C GLY A 20 -0.07 -5.59 0.16
N ILE A 21 0.15 -5.57 -1.14
CA ILE A 21 1.39 -5.11 -1.74
C ILE A 21 1.41 -3.58 -1.67
N ILE A 22 2.55 -3.04 -1.26
CA ILE A 22 2.84 -1.61 -1.33
C ILE A 22 3.98 -1.36 -2.30
N MET A 23 3.85 -0.30 -3.09
CA MET A 23 4.87 0.14 -4.03
C MET A 23 5.11 1.64 -3.86
N TYR A 24 6.35 2.05 -3.68
CA TYR A 24 6.68 3.45 -3.38
C TYR A 24 8.03 3.85 -3.99
N PRO A 25 8.22 5.15 -4.32
CA PRO A 25 9.47 5.61 -4.91
C PRO A 25 10.62 5.43 -3.93
N PHE A 26 11.81 5.15 -4.45
CA PHE A 26 13.02 4.97 -3.64
C PHE A 26 13.59 6.31 -3.07
N GLU A 27 13.11 7.47 -3.53
CA GLU A 27 13.79 8.76 -3.31
C GLU A 27 13.68 9.37 -1.89
N GLU A 28 14.87 9.64 -1.34
CA GLU A 28 15.41 10.59 -0.33
C GLU A 28 14.62 11.07 0.91
N THR A 29 13.29 11.04 0.90
CA THR A 29 12.51 11.47 2.08
C THR A 29 12.29 10.31 3.06
N PRO A 30 12.36 10.55 4.39
CA PRO A 30 12.13 9.49 5.37
C PRO A 30 10.77 8.80 5.25
N VAL A 31 9.77 9.50 4.70
CA VAL A 31 8.42 8.98 4.48
C VAL A 31 7.97 9.40 3.08
N PRO A 32 7.61 8.46 2.18
CA PRO A 32 7.11 8.79 0.86
C PRO A 32 5.79 9.57 0.97
N GLN A 33 5.58 10.55 0.08
CA GLN A 33 4.36 11.36 0.09
C GLN A 33 3.09 10.51 -0.15
N TYR A 34 3.20 9.57 -1.08
CA TYR A 34 2.19 8.59 -1.40
C TYR A 34 2.84 7.23 -1.63
N VAL A 35 2.04 6.18 -1.45
CA VAL A 35 2.35 4.82 -1.86
C VAL A 35 1.24 4.31 -2.76
N TYR A 36 1.55 3.36 -3.62
CA TYR A 36 0.58 2.58 -4.34
C TYR A 36 0.27 1.32 -3.54
N PHE A 37 -1.00 1.01 -3.30
CA PHE A 37 -1.42 -0.13 -2.50
C PHE A 37 -2.37 -1.03 -3.26
N MET A 38 -2.06 -2.33 -3.27
CA MET A 38 -2.86 -3.36 -3.91
C MET A 38 -3.31 -4.36 -2.84
N PRO A 39 -4.61 -4.35 -2.45
CA PRO A 39 -5.17 -5.27 -1.49
C PRO A 39 -4.95 -6.71 -1.95
N LYS A 40 -4.18 -7.47 -1.18
CA LYS A 40 -3.87 -8.85 -1.51
C LYS A 40 -3.46 -9.59 -0.27
N LYS A 41 -4.00 -10.80 -0.10
CA LYS A 41 -3.54 -11.68 0.97
C LYS A 41 -2.39 -12.53 0.45
N LEU A 42 -1.28 -12.49 1.16
CA LEU A 42 -0.23 -13.50 1.07
C LEU A 42 -0.72 -14.79 1.74
N THR A 43 -0.45 -15.94 1.13
CA THR A 43 -0.71 -17.23 1.77
C THR A 43 0.56 -17.74 2.48
N GLU A 44 0.42 -18.57 3.52
CA GLU A 44 1.56 -19.02 4.35
C GLU A 44 2.63 -19.79 3.56
N GLU A 45 2.27 -20.33 2.39
CA GLU A 45 3.17 -21.12 1.54
C GLU A 45 4.00 -20.25 0.58
N ASP A 46 3.70 -18.96 0.49
CA ASP A 46 4.29 -18.06 -0.50
C ASP A 46 5.56 -17.37 0.01
N ARG A 47 6.69 -17.62 -0.67
CA ARG A 47 7.87 -16.76 -0.52
C ARG A 47 7.59 -15.41 -1.17
N LEU A 48 7.85 -14.31 -0.46
CA LEU A 48 7.55 -12.93 -0.90
C LEU A 48 8.01 -12.62 -2.34
N GLY A 49 9.21 -13.05 -2.72
CA GLY A 49 9.71 -12.85 -4.09
C GLY A 49 8.89 -13.55 -5.17
N ARG A 50 8.46 -14.80 -4.92
CA ARG A 50 7.59 -15.56 -5.84
C ARG A 50 6.18 -15.03 -5.85
N PHE A 51 5.67 -14.61 -4.69
CA PHE A 51 4.36 -13.98 -4.56
C PHE A 51 4.22 -12.78 -5.50
N PHE A 52 5.20 -11.87 -5.48
CA PHE A 52 5.19 -10.71 -6.37
C PHE A 52 5.14 -11.08 -7.84
N GLU A 53 5.99 -12.01 -8.29
CA GLU A 53 5.99 -12.45 -9.69
C GLU A 53 4.64 -13.04 -10.09
N GLN A 54 4.06 -13.89 -9.24
CA GLN A 54 2.79 -14.54 -9.52
C GLN A 54 1.61 -13.56 -9.61
N GLN A 55 1.61 -12.50 -8.79
CA GLN A 55 0.49 -11.56 -8.80
C GLN A 55 0.33 -10.81 -10.12
N PHE A 56 1.43 -10.48 -10.79
CA PHE A 56 1.37 -9.69 -12.02
C PHE A 56 1.20 -10.54 -13.30
N LEU A 57 1.17 -11.87 -13.20
CA LEU A 57 1.02 -12.77 -14.36
C LEU A 57 -0.40 -12.78 -14.93
N TYR A 58 -1.43 -12.55 -14.11
CA TYR A 58 -2.82 -12.77 -14.49
C TYR A 58 -3.65 -11.50 -14.32
N LEU A 59 -3.88 -10.79 -15.44
CA LEU A 59 -4.62 -9.53 -15.57
C LEU A 59 -3.99 -8.35 -14.81
N PRO A 60 -4.20 -7.10 -15.29
CA PRO A 60 -3.64 -5.94 -14.61
C PRO A 60 -4.36 -5.72 -13.28
N ASP A 61 -3.73 -6.14 -12.19
CA ASP A 61 -4.15 -5.82 -10.82
C ASP A 61 -4.20 -4.29 -10.62
N ILE A 62 -5.06 -3.87 -9.70
CA ILE A 62 -5.33 -2.46 -9.41
C ILE A 62 -4.54 -2.03 -8.16
N PHE A 63 -3.71 -1.00 -8.32
CA PHE A 63 -3.13 -0.25 -7.23
C PHE A 63 -3.95 1.01 -6.95
N TYR A 64 -4.19 1.26 -5.67
CA TYR A 64 -4.79 2.49 -5.17
C TYR A 64 -3.71 3.48 -4.74
N VAL A 65 -3.86 4.75 -5.11
CA VAL A 65 -3.02 5.82 -4.58
C VAL A 65 -3.40 6.07 -3.12
N LEU A 66 -2.42 5.92 -2.21
CA LEU A 66 -2.56 6.17 -0.78
C LEU A 66 -1.60 7.27 -0.34
N TYR A 67 -2.15 8.40 0.09
CA TYR A 67 -1.35 9.47 0.67
C TYR A 67 -0.93 9.11 2.10
N PHE A 68 0.37 9.10 2.37
CA PHE A 68 0.92 8.80 3.69
C PHE A 68 0.98 10.01 4.61
N ASN A 69 0.76 11.22 4.08
CA ASN A 69 0.77 12.45 4.88
C ASN A 69 -0.17 12.37 6.10
N PRO A 70 -1.44 11.91 6.01
CA PRO A 70 -2.31 11.76 7.19
C PRO A 70 -1.80 10.73 8.21
N ILE A 71 -1.19 9.63 7.73
CA ILE A 71 -0.65 8.56 8.60
C ILE A 71 0.56 9.06 9.38
N ARG A 72 1.42 9.88 8.76
CA ARG A 72 2.61 10.48 9.38
C ARG A 72 2.29 11.25 10.66
N TRP A 73 1.13 11.92 10.74
CA TRP A 73 0.72 12.65 11.95
C TRP A 73 0.36 11.74 13.12
N ILE A 74 0.00 10.49 12.81
CA ILE A 74 -0.47 9.49 13.78
C ILE A 74 0.69 8.57 14.20
N LEU A 75 1.58 8.24 13.27
CA LEU A 75 2.71 7.34 13.46
C LEU A 75 4.04 8.09 13.22
N PRO A 76 4.66 8.68 14.26
CA PRO A 76 5.88 9.48 14.14
C PRO A 76 7.09 8.71 13.60
N ASP A 77 7.12 7.39 13.81
CA ASP A 77 8.16 6.44 13.41
C ASP A 77 7.87 5.76 12.06
N LEU A 78 6.83 6.20 11.33
CA LEU A 78 6.46 5.65 10.02
C LEU A 78 7.64 5.54 9.06
N GLY A 79 8.57 6.49 9.09
CA GLY A 79 9.74 6.45 8.22
C GLY A 79 10.66 5.28 8.55
N ALA A 80 10.99 5.07 9.83
CA ALA A 80 11.79 3.93 10.26
C ALA A 80 11.09 2.61 9.93
N LEU A 81 9.77 2.55 10.09
CA LEU A 81 8.98 1.38 9.73
C LEU A 81 9.10 1.04 8.24
N ILE A 82 8.93 2.02 7.35
CA ILE A 82 9.05 1.82 5.88
C ILE A 82 10.46 1.37 5.48
N HIS A 83 11.50 1.95 6.09
CA HIS A 83 12.88 1.56 5.80
C HIS A 83 13.25 0.16 6.30
N SER A 84 12.49 -0.36 7.28
CA SER A 84 12.71 -1.70 7.84
C SER A 84 12.01 -2.83 7.08
N LEU A 85 11.27 -2.49 6.02
CA LEU A 85 10.53 -3.45 5.22
C LEU A 85 11.44 -4.24 4.28
N ASP A 86 11.18 -5.54 4.17
CA ASP A 86 11.75 -6.35 3.11
C ASP A 86 11.16 -5.87 1.77
N CYS A 87 12.03 -5.46 0.85
CA CYS A 87 11.61 -4.87 -0.40
C CYS A 87 12.33 -5.49 -1.61
N ARG A 88 11.64 -5.45 -2.75
CA ARG A 88 12.18 -5.79 -4.07
C ARG A 88 12.22 -4.52 -4.92
N ALA A 89 13.37 -4.24 -5.52
CA ALA A 89 13.51 -3.16 -6.49
C ALA A 89 12.70 -3.47 -7.76
N VAL A 90 11.94 -2.49 -8.23
CA VAL A 90 11.13 -2.57 -9.46
C VAL A 90 11.25 -1.27 -10.25
N GLY A 91 11.12 -1.34 -11.57
CA GLY A 91 11.04 -0.17 -12.43
C GLY A 91 9.58 0.24 -12.65
N TYR A 92 9.26 1.53 -12.57
CA TYR A 92 7.90 2.03 -12.72
C TYR A 92 7.81 3.15 -13.77
N GLY A 93 6.78 3.09 -14.62
CA GLY A 93 6.51 4.10 -15.63
C GLY A 93 7.42 4.01 -16.86
N LYS A 94 7.15 4.86 -17.85
CA LYS A 94 7.88 4.84 -19.13
C LYS A 94 9.37 5.08 -18.97
N ASP A 95 9.75 5.89 -17.98
CA ASP A 95 11.15 6.24 -17.68
C ASP A 95 11.84 5.19 -16.79
N CYS A 96 11.16 4.09 -16.44
CA CYS A 96 11.69 3.03 -15.58
C CYS A 96 12.24 3.58 -14.24
N LYS A 97 11.48 4.45 -13.58
CA LYS A 97 11.90 5.03 -12.29
C LYS A 97 12.02 3.93 -11.24
N LEU A 98 13.03 4.03 -10.38
CA LEU A 98 13.27 3.04 -9.33
C LEU A 98 12.24 3.16 -8.21
N PHE A 99 11.48 2.09 -8.01
CA PHE A 99 10.51 1.92 -6.94
C PHE A 99 10.88 0.71 -6.08
N GLN A 100 10.36 0.69 -4.87
CA GLN A 100 10.42 -0.45 -3.96
C GLN A 100 9.03 -1.09 -3.89
N LEU A 101 9.01 -2.42 -4.02
CA LEU A 101 7.83 -3.26 -3.83
C LEU A 101 7.98 -4.02 -2.51
N SER A 102 6.99 -3.91 -1.62
CA SER A 102 6.98 -4.58 -0.33
C SER A 102 5.55 -5.04 0.00
N TYR A 103 5.34 -5.54 1.21
CA TYR A 103 4.05 -5.98 1.72
C TYR A 103 3.83 -5.44 3.13
N GLY A 104 2.60 -5.07 3.42
CA GLY A 104 2.24 -4.58 4.74
C GLY A 104 0.74 -4.52 4.93
N ARG A 105 0.34 -3.92 6.05
CA ARG A 105 -1.06 -3.78 6.45
C ARG A 105 -1.41 -2.31 6.59
N ILE A 106 -2.53 -1.93 5.98
CA ILE A 106 -3.14 -0.61 6.16
C ILE A 106 -4.39 -0.76 7.02
N THR A 107 -4.52 0.10 8.03
CA THR A 107 -5.75 0.22 8.81
C THR A 107 -6.56 1.40 8.30
N PHE A 108 -7.79 1.11 7.85
CA PHE A 108 -8.76 2.10 7.39
C PHE A 108 -9.80 2.37 8.47
N ASP A 109 -10.17 3.64 8.65
CA ASP A 109 -11.36 4.05 9.39
C ASP A 109 -12.55 4.10 8.43
N ILE A 110 -13.52 3.22 8.67
CA ILE A 110 -14.73 3.03 7.85
C ILE A 110 -16.00 3.53 8.55
N THR A 111 -15.85 4.35 9.59
CA THR A 111 -16.99 4.84 10.41
C THR A 111 -18.00 5.68 9.61
N SER A 112 -17.53 6.39 8.58
CA SER A 112 -18.36 7.33 7.81
C SER A 112 -18.14 7.12 6.31
N ILE A 113 -18.26 5.88 5.85
CA ILE A 113 -18.23 5.61 4.40
C ILE A 113 -19.40 6.35 3.76
N THR A 114 -19.10 7.43 3.04
CA THR A 114 -20.01 8.06 2.09
C THR A 114 -19.99 7.24 0.80
N GLN A 115 -21.16 6.79 0.35
CA GLN A 115 -21.31 6.01 -0.90
C GLN A 115 -21.31 6.91 -2.15
N GLU A 116 -20.49 7.95 -2.19
CA GLU A 116 -20.37 8.75 -3.40
C GLU A 116 -19.52 7.98 -4.41
N GLN A 117 -20.14 7.59 -5.53
CA GLN A 117 -19.44 7.02 -6.68
C GLN A 117 -18.71 8.17 -7.40
N GLU A 118 -17.46 8.39 -7.05
CA GLU A 118 -16.58 9.24 -7.84
C GLU A 118 -16.14 8.49 -9.12
N GLU A 119 -16.06 9.20 -10.25
CA GLU A 119 -15.50 8.67 -11.48
C GLU A 119 -14.02 8.30 -11.25
N GLN A 120 -13.71 7.01 -11.36
CA GLN A 120 -12.35 6.52 -11.14
C GLN A 120 -11.48 6.81 -12.37
N THR A 121 -10.45 7.65 -12.19
CA THR A 121 -9.42 7.80 -13.22
C THR A 121 -8.50 6.58 -13.17
N VAL A 122 -8.43 5.84 -14.27
CA VAL A 122 -7.58 4.65 -14.40
C VAL A 122 -6.35 4.99 -15.24
N PHE A 123 -5.17 4.92 -14.63
CA PHE A 123 -3.90 5.05 -15.31
C PHE A 123 -3.29 3.68 -15.54
N ARG A 124 -3.09 3.28 -16.79
CA ARG A 124 -2.35 2.06 -17.11
C ARG A 124 -0.86 2.38 -17.24
N VAL A 125 -0.04 1.78 -16.39
CA VAL A 125 1.38 2.11 -16.25
C VAL A 125 2.25 0.84 -16.39
N PRO A 126 3.37 0.89 -17.12
CA PRO A 126 4.30 -0.24 -17.17
C PRO A 126 5.03 -0.44 -15.84
N LEU A 127 5.25 -1.70 -15.48
CA LEU A 127 5.95 -2.15 -14.29
C LEU A 127 6.99 -3.21 -14.71
N TYR A 128 8.25 -3.00 -14.31
CA TYR A 128 9.37 -3.87 -14.65
C TYR A 128 9.86 -4.61 -13.39
N ILE A 129 9.85 -5.93 -13.44
CA ILE A 129 10.33 -6.79 -12.35
C ILE A 129 11.36 -7.75 -12.91
N GLY A 130 12.64 -7.51 -12.60
CA GLY A 130 13.75 -8.19 -13.28
C GLY A 130 13.71 -7.90 -14.78
N ASP A 131 13.77 -8.94 -15.60
CA ASP A 131 13.71 -8.84 -17.06
C ASP A 131 12.29 -8.89 -17.63
N THR A 132 11.26 -8.93 -16.77
CA THR A 132 9.87 -9.06 -17.19
C THR A 132 9.14 -7.72 -17.12
N ASN A 133 8.32 -7.44 -18.12
CA ASN A 133 7.48 -6.25 -18.21
C ASN A 133 6.00 -6.59 -18.05
N PHE A 134 5.34 -5.86 -17.16
CA PHE A 134 3.94 -5.97 -16.82
C PHE A 134 3.23 -4.64 -17.04
N PHE A 135 1.89 -4.67 -17.01
CA PHE A 135 1.08 -3.46 -16.91
C PHE A 135 0.21 -3.53 -15.67
N ILE A 136 0.18 -2.45 -14.90
CA ILE A 136 -0.69 -2.29 -13.75
C ILE A 136 -1.66 -1.14 -13.99
N ASN A 137 -2.81 -1.22 -13.32
CA ASN A 137 -3.75 -0.11 -13.27
C ASN A 137 -3.57 0.64 -11.97
N VAL A 138 -3.51 1.97 -12.03
CA VAL A 138 -3.44 2.84 -10.87
C VAL A 138 -4.69 3.69 -10.84
N VAL A 139 -5.37 3.71 -9.70
CA VAL A 139 -6.61 4.48 -9.47
C VAL A 139 -6.54 5.20 -8.14
N GLU A 140 -7.36 6.24 -7.96
CA GLU A 140 -7.53 6.86 -6.64
C GLU A 140 -8.23 5.92 -5.67
N LEU A 141 -7.90 6.02 -4.37
CA LEU A 141 -8.55 5.22 -3.34
C LEU A 141 -10.04 5.57 -3.27
N PRO A 142 -10.97 4.63 -3.50
CA PRO A 142 -12.38 4.93 -3.42
C PRO A 142 -12.80 5.20 -1.97
N GLY A 143 -13.71 6.15 -1.76
CA GLY A 143 -14.25 6.48 -0.44
C GLY A 143 -14.86 5.28 0.31
N THR A 144 -15.30 4.26 -0.43
CA THR A 144 -15.83 2.99 0.11
C THR A 144 -14.80 2.16 0.87
N MET A 145 -13.50 2.36 0.65
CA MET A 145 -12.44 1.71 1.43
C MET A 145 -12.20 2.38 2.78
N GLY A 146 -12.73 3.60 2.98
CA GLY A 146 -12.52 4.39 4.18
C GLY A 146 -11.24 5.22 4.15
N THR A 147 -10.97 5.92 5.25
CA THR A 147 -9.77 6.78 5.35
C THR A 147 -8.60 6.00 5.92
N PRO A 148 -7.42 5.97 5.28
CA PRO A 148 -6.23 5.31 5.84
C PRO A 148 -5.75 6.05 7.09
N LYS A 149 -5.43 5.30 8.16
CA LYS A 149 -5.01 5.86 9.46
C LYS A 149 -3.71 5.30 10.00
N LEU A 150 -3.41 4.03 9.77
CA LEU A 150 -2.18 3.38 10.23
C LEU A 150 -1.57 2.52 9.13
N PHE A 151 -0.25 2.35 9.23
CA PHE A 151 0.52 1.37 8.47
C PHE A 151 1.26 0.46 9.46
N GLU A 152 1.26 -0.84 9.20
CA GLU A 152 1.91 -1.86 10.01
C GLU A 152 2.78 -2.74 9.10
N LYS A 153 4.01 -3.03 9.55
CA LYS A 153 4.83 -4.07 8.95
C LYS A 153 4.20 -5.43 9.23
N VAL A 154 4.18 -6.29 8.22
CA VAL A 154 3.82 -7.70 8.36
C VAL A 154 5.13 -8.49 8.27
N ASP A 155 5.54 -9.10 9.38
CA ASP A 155 6.74 -9.94 9.41
C ASP A 155 6.43 -11.32 8.81
N PHE A 156 7.41 -11.87 8.10
CA PHE A 156 7.32 -13.20 7.51
C PHE A 156 8.28 -14.15 8.24
N ASN A 157 7.79 -15.34 8.59
CA ASN A 157 8.65 -16.45 9.00
C ASN A 157 9.11 -17.17 7.73
N TRP A 158 10.42 -17.30 7.55
CA TRP A 158 11.07 -17.87 6.37
C TRP A 158 11.19 -19.39 6.42
#